data_AF-A0A529FJX9-F1
#
_entry.id   AF-A0A529FJX9-F1
#
_cell.length_a   1.000
_cell.length_b   1.000
_cell.length_c   1.000
_cell.angle_alpha   90.00
_cell.angle_beta   90.00
_cell.angle_gamma   90.00
#
_symmetry.space_group_name_H-M   'P 1'
#
loop_
_entity.id
_entity.type
_entity.pdbx_description
1 polymer ?
#
loop_
_entity_poly.entity_id
_entity_poly.type
_entity_poly.pdbx_seq_one_letter_code
_entity_poly.pdbx_strand_id
1 'polypeptide(L)' 'LADYHLDSGTGLDAIATLRALHGQDLPAVLVTADRSSEVRASAGRLDVPVINKPLKPAVLRSMIARIRPLASAAE' A
#
# COMPACT_ATOMS: atom_id res chain seq x y z
N LEU A 1 2.36 -3.56 2.24
CA LEU A 1 2.70 -2.14 2.53
C LEU A 1 3.87 -1.77 1.65
N ALA A 2 3.88 -0.58 1.05
CA ALA A 2 5.00 -0.10 0.23
C ALA A 2 5.37 1.34 0.58
N ASP A 3 6.65 1.68 0.52
CA ASP A 3 7.08 3.09 0.54
C ASP A 3 6.97 3.70 -0.85
N TYR A 4 6.65 5.00 -0.97
CA TYR A 4 6.59 5.64 -2.28
C TYR A 4 7.96 5.77 -2.96
N HIS A 5 9.02 6.05 -2.20
CA HIS A 5 10.36 6.26 -2.76
C HIS A 5 11.16 4.97 -2.65
N LEU A 6 11.38 4.31 -3.81
CA LEU A 6 12.26 3.15 -3.93
C LEU A 6 13.45 3.51 -4.82
N ASP A 7 14.56 2.79 -4.69
CA ASP A 7 15.77 3.05 -5.51
C ASP A 7 15.50 2.83 -7.01
N SER A 8 14.61 1.90 -7.33
CA SER A 8 14.24 1.51 -8.70
C SER A 8 12.74 1.70 -8.94
N GLY A 9 12.31 2.96 -9.05
CA GLY A 9 10.92 3.34 -9.32
C GLY A 9 10.13 3.71 -8.07
N THR A 10 8.81 3.62 -8.14
CA THR A 10 7.94 4.00 -7.02
C THR A 10 7.29 2.79 -6.34
N GLY A 11 6.84 2.99 -5.10
CA GLY A 11 6.01 2.01 -4.41
C GLY A 11 4.74 1.64 -5.17
N LEU A 12 4.19 2.57 -5.96
CA LEU A 12 3.01 2.32 -6.78
C LEU A 12 3.33 1.39 -7.96
N ASP A 13 4.51 1.53 -8.57
CA ASP A 13 4.97 0.62 -9.64
C ASP A 13 5.19 -0.79 -9.10
N ALA A 14 5.78 -0.90 -7.91
CA ALA A 14 5.95 -2.16 -7.22
C ALA A 14 4.60 -2.82 -6.89
N ILE A 15 3.63 -2.05 -6.39
CA ILE A 15 2.27 -2.55 -6.11
C ILE A 15 1.60 -3.04 -7.40
N ALA A 16 1.66 -2.25 -8.48
CA ALA A 16 1.06 -2.63 -9.76
C ALA A 16 1.66 -3.93 -10.30
N THR A 17 2.99 -4.06 -10.22
CA THR A 17 3.71 -5.27 -10.62
C THR A 17 3.28 -6.49 -9.79
N LEU A 18 3.23 -6.34 -8.46
CA LEU A 18 2.80 -7.43 -7.58
C LEU A 18 1.35 -7.84 -7.80
N ARG A 19 0.44 -6.90 -8.06
CA ARG A 19 -0.96 -7.19 -8.41
C ARG A 19 -1.08 -7.89 -9.76
N ALA A 20 -0.24 -7.56 -10.73
CA ALA A 20 -0.20 -8.28 -12.00
C ALA A 20 0.25 -9.75 -11.82
N LEU A 21 1.15 -10.02 -10.87
CA LEU A 21 1.68 -11.36 -10.60
C LEU A 21 0.79 -12.21 -9.66
N HIS A 22 0.14 -11.58 -8.69
CA HIS A 22 -0.56 -12.28 -7.59
C HIS A 22 -2.08 -12.01 -7.55
N GLY A 23 -2.61 -11.18 -8.45
CA GLY A 23 -4.02 -10.81 -8.52
C GLY A 23 -4.29 -9.38 -8.06
N GLN A 24 -5.29 -8.75 -8.67
CA GLN A 24 -5.66 -7.36 -8.41
C GLN A 24 -6.14 -7.12 -6.98
N ASP A 25 -6.70 -8.16 -6.34
CA ASP A 25 -7.20 -8.11 -4.97
C ASP A 25 -6.08 -8.14 -3.91
N LEU A 26 -4.80 -8.23 -4.31
CA LEU A 26 -3.68 -8.16 -3.37
C LEU A 26 -3.76 -6.84 -2.57
N PRO A 27 -3.95 -6.90 -1.23
CA PRO A 27 -4.12 -5.70 -0.44
C PRO A 27 -2.83 -4.90 -0.40
N ALA A 28 -2.95 -3.61 -0.68
CA ALA A 28 -1.84 -2.68 -0.70
C ALA A 28 -2.20 -1.40 0.04
N VAL A 29 -1.19 -0.79 0.67
CA VAL A 29 -1.27 0.54 1.27
C VAL A 29 0.08 1.20 1.01
N LEU A 30 0.04 2.42 0.48
CA LEU A 30 1.20 3.26 0.30
C LEU A 30 1.48 4.03 1.59
N VAL A 31 2.72 4.00 2.05
CA VAL A 31 3.21 4.80 3.16
C VAL A 31 4.24 5.77 2.61
N THR A 32 4.11 7.07 2.89
CA THR A 32 5.04 8.06 2.28
C THR A 32 5.21 9.29 3.16
N ALA A 33 6.35 9.97 3.05
CA ALA A 33 6.51 11.32 3.59
C ALA A 33 5.99 12.41 2.63
N ASP A 34 5.79 12.06 1.36
CA ASP A 34 5.31 12.94 0.30
C ASP A 34 3.80 13.18 0.44
N ARG A 35 3.43 14.45 0.59
CA ARG A 35 2.05 14.92 0.79
C ARG A 35 1.41 15.49 -0.48
N SER A 36 2.10 15.40 -1.61
CA SER A 36 1.70 15.99 -2.89
C SER A 36 0.35 15.47 -3.39
N SER A 37 -0.37 16.32 -4.12
CA SER A 37 -1.62 15.97 -4.79
C SER A 37 -1.39 14.88 -5.83
N GLU A 38 -0.22 14.87 -6.46
CA GLU A 38 0.20 13.98 -7.52
C GLU A 38 0.33 12.55 -7.00
N VAL A 39 0.95 12.36 -5.83
CA VAL A 39 1.05 11.05 -5.18
C VAL A 39 -0.33 10.52 -4.78
N ARG A 40 -1.20 11.37 -4.22
CA ARG A 40 -2.57 10.98 -3.84
C ARG A 40 -3.40 10.60 -5.07
N ALA A 41 -3.34 11.39 -6.14
CA ALA A 41 -4.05 11.11 -7.37
C ALA A 41 -3.56 9.81 -8.02
N SER A 42 -2.24 9.57 -8.02
CA SER A 42 -1.64 8.37 -8.59
C SER A 42 -2.00 7.12 -7.78
N ALA A 43 -1.99 7.20 -6.46
CA ALA A 43 -2.44 6.11 -5.59
C ALA A 43 -3.94 5.85 -5.74
N GLY A 44 -4.76 6.91 -5.88
CA GLY A 44 -6.20 6.80 -6.12
C GLY A 44 -6.55 6.08 -7.43
N ARG A 45 -5.79 6.31 -8.51
CA ARG A 45 -5.97 5.58 -9.79
C ARG A 45 -5.73 4.08 -9.67
N LEU A 46 -4.96 3.65 -8.69
CA LEU A 46 -4.67 2.25 -8.42
C LEU A 46 -5.51 1.69 -7.26
N ASP A 47 -6.47 2.44 -6.71
CA ASP A 47 -7.20 2.06 -5.49
C ASP A 47 -6.24 1.62 -4.35
N VAL A 48 -5.21 2.44 -4.12
CA VAL A 48 -4.23 2.25 -3.06
C VAL A 48 -4.40 3.35 -2.01
N PRO A 49 -4.81 3.01 -0.78
CA PRO A 49 -4.84 3.95 0.33
C PRO A 49 -3.45 4.52 0.64
N VAL A 50 -3.39 5.80 1.01
CA VAL A 50 -2.14 6.49 1.38
C VAL A 50 -2.12 6.85 2.86
N ILE A 51 -1.03 6.49 3.55
CA ILE A 51 -0.73 6.91 4.92
C ILE A 51 0.51 7.81 4.89
N ASN A 52 0.41 9.00 5.47
CA ASN A 52 1.55 9.91 5.57
C ASN A 52 2.43 9.55 6.80
N LYS A 53 3.74 9.65 6.64
CA LYS A 53 4.72 9.59 7.73
C LYS A 53 4.76 10.93 8.50
N PRO A 54 5.01 10.92 9.83
CA PRO A 54 5.24 9.76 10.69
C PRO A 54 3.93 9.05 11.07
N LEU A 55 3.96 7.71 11.09
CA LEU A 55 2.80 6.91 11.51
C LEU A 55 2.93 6.43 12.96
N LYS A 56 1.84 6.55 13.71
CA LYS A 56 1.76 6.01 15.08
C LYS A 56 1.66 4.48 15.03
N PRO A 57 2.36 3.74 15.91
CA PRO A 57 2.30 2.28 15.92
C PRO A 57 0.88 1.69 15.99
N ALA A 58 -0.02 2.36 16.74
CA ALA A 58 -1.42 1.93 16.84
C ALA A 58 -2.15 2.00 15.49
N VAL A 59 -1.96 3.08 14.72
CA VAL A 59 -2.59 3.25 13.39
C VAL A 59 -2.09 2.19 12.42
N LEU A 60 -0.78 1.92 12.42
CA LEU A 60 -0.21 0.88 11.58
C LEU A 60 -0.78 -0.51 11.91
N ARG A 61 -0.87 -0.85 13.20
CA ARG A 61 -1.47 -2.12 13.64
C ARG A 61 -2.93 -2.25 13.22
N SER A 62 -3.76 -1.22 13.42
CA SER A 62 -5.16 -1.22 13.00
C SER A 62 -5.30 -1.37 11.48
N MET A 63 -4.43 -0.73 10.70
CA MET A 63 -4.43 -0.85 9.24
C MET A 63 -4.05 -2.27 8.79
N ILE A 64 -2.98 -2.85 9.33
CA ILE A 64 -2.57 -4.23 9.02
C ILE A 64 -3.68 -5.22 9.36
N ALA A 65 -4.32 -5.07 10.52
CA ALA A 65 -5.43 -5.92 10.93
C ALA A 65 -6.63 -5.84 9.98
N ARG A 66 -6.91 -4.64 9.42
CA ARG A 66 -8.01 -4.41 8.48
C ARG A 66 -7.75 -5.00 7.08
N ILE A 67 -6.50 -4.97 6.63
CA ILE A 67 -6.13 -5.40 5.26
C ILE A 67 -5.62 -6.84 5.21
N ARG A 68 -5.53 -7.55 6.34
CA ARG A 68 -5.19 -8.97 6.37
C ARG A 68 -6.31 -9.68 5.59
N PRO A 69 -6.04 -10.29 4.42
CA PRO A 69 -6.94 -11.32 3.96
C PRO A 69 -7.06 -12.29 5.14
N LEU A 70 -8.28 -12.70 5.48
CA LEU A 70 -8.42 -13.95 6.21
C LEU A 70 -7.61 -14.93 5.37
N ALA A 71 -6.42 -15.32 5.86
CA ALA A 71 -5.78 -16.49 5.34
C ALA A 71 -6.91 -17.52 5.38
N SER A 72 -7.24 -18.16 4.24
CA SER A 72 -7.96 -19.42 4.37
C SER A 72 -7.14 -20.17 5.41
N ALA A 73 -7.75 -20.44 6.56
CA ALA A 73 -7.19 -21.40 7.48
C ALA A 73 -6.95 -22.61 6.58
N ALA A 74 -5.68 -22.82 6.23
CA ALA A 74 -5.30 -23.99 5.49
C ALA A 74 -5.65 -25.14 6.44
N GLU A 75 -6.61 -25.93 6.00
CA GLU A 75 -6.95 -27.25 6.55
C GLU A 75 -5.69 -28.11 6.71
#